data_AF-A0A6C0L825-F1
#
_entry.id   AF-A0A6C0L825-F1
#
_cell.length_a   1.000
_cell.length_b   1.000
_cell.length_c   1.000
_cell.angle_alpha   90.00
_cell.angle_beta   90.00
_cell.angle_gamma   90.00
#
_symmetry.space_group_name_H-M   'P 1'
#
loop_
_entity.id
_entity.type
_entity.pdbx_description
1 polymer ?
#
loop_
_entity_poly.entity_id
_entity_poly.type
_entity_poly.pdbx_seq_one_letter_code
_entity_poly.pdbx_strand_id
1 'polypeptide(L)'
;MRIVINSHIKGYRALSHLLESMRLYKGFKDFQIIVIIGGYYDIPKYEISNDDNIMYIKCNHNSIDFTGLITLAELNYENIDDYFFYMHDTCRIGPEFYNKLREINISNITTMRIHKNSSMNMGVYSQKIINRFKEFLMDNKNNEESRCMEYKSKGIGNEDFIFLNDPTTFTIGDWNGWIHSEPMDYYQTGTMRIVEYHPFLDMYKIKATVNCDFVTLDN
;
A
#
# COMPACT_ATOMS: atom_id res chain seq x y z
N MET A 1 13.06 3.92 -9.07
CA MET A 1 11.89 3.37 -8.33
C MET A 1 11.03 4.54 -7.86
N ARG A 2 9.71 4.42 -7.97
CA ARG A 2 8.73 5.41 -7.49
C ARG A 2 7.98 4.88 -6.27
N ILE A 3 7.42 5.75 -5.44
CA ILE A 3 6.61 5.32 -4.29
C ILE A 3 5.14 5.41 -4.69
N VAL A 4 4.38 4.34 -4.49
CA VAL A 4 2.94 4.29 -4.74
C VAL A 4 2.23 4.16 -3.40
N ILE A 5 1.33 5.09 -3.12
CA ILE A 5 0.48 5.09 -1.94
C ILE A 5 -0.93 4.74 -2.35
N ASN A 6 -1.42 3.61 -1.85
CA ASN A 6 -2.80 3.18 -1.99
C ASN A 6 -3.67 3.79 -0.90
N SER A 7 -4.72 4.50 -1.28
CA SER A 7 -5.63 5.21 -0.38
C SER A 7 -7.07 5.14 -0.85
N HIS A 8 -7.98 5.63 0.00
CA HIS A 8 -9.41 5.73 -0.25
C HIS A 8 -9.88 7.15 0.07
N ILE A 9 -10.98 7.61 -0.54
CA ILE A 9 -11.54 8.96 -0.32
C ILE A 9 -11.84 9.25 1.16
N LYS A 10 -12.19 8.23 1.95
CA LYS A 10 -12.39 8.34 3.41
C LYS A 10 -11.08 8.29 4.23
N GLY A 11 -9.95 7.96 3.61
CA GLY A 11 -8.63 7.78 4.22
C GLY A 11 -7.81 9.06 4.39
N TYR A 12 -8.40 10.24 4.16
CA TYR A 12 -7.67 11.52 4.14
C TYR A 12 -6.82 11.77 5.40
N ARG A 13 -7.30 11.40 6.60
CA ARG A 13 -6.55 11.59 7.85
C ARG A 13 -5.28 10.74 7.89
N ALA A 14 -5.38 9.47 7.47
CA ALA A 14 -4.23 8.57 7.40
C ALA A 14 -3.23 9.03 6.34
N LEU A 15 -3.73 9.37 5.14
CA LEU A 15 -2.92 9.88 4.05
C LEU A 15 -2.16 11.16 4.43
N SER A 16 -2.84 12.13 5.05
CA SER A 16 -2.20 13.37 5.52
C SER A 16 -1.07 13.07 6.50
N HIS A 17 -1.32 12.20 7.48
CA HIS A 17 -0.31 11.80 8.46
C HIS A 17 0.91 11.12 7.80
N LEU A 18 0.69 10.23 6.82
CA LEU A 18 1.78 9.64 6.05
C LEU A 18 2.59 10.71 5.31
N LEU A 19 1.92 11.57 4.52
CA LEU A 19 2.59 12.60 3.74
C LEU A 19 3.33 13.62 4.60
N GLU A 20 2.79 13.98 5.76
CA GLU A 20 3.49 14.80 6.77
C GLU A 20 4.76 14.12 7.24
N SER A 21 4.71 12.84 7.64
CA SER A 21 5.90 12.10 8.05
C SER A 21 6.93 11.97 6.94
N MET A 22 6.48 11.85 5.69
CA MET A 22 7.35 11.79 4.52
C MET A 22 8.11 13.09 4.28
N ARG A 23 7.43 14.23 4.45
CA ARG A 23 8.03 15.57 4.24
C ARG A 23 9.08 15.95 5.29
N LEU A 24 9.13 15.27 6.44
CA LEU A 24 10.09 15.57 7.52
C LEU A 24 11.53 15.23 7.17
N TYR A 25 11.76 14.28 6.25
CA TYR A 25 13.08 13.69 6.07
C TYR A 25 13.73 14.03 4.73
N LYS A 26 15.06 14.18 4.78
CA LYS A 26 15.87 14.38 3.59
C LYS A 26 15.74 13.18 2.67
N GLY A 27 15.41 13.43 1.41
CA GLY A 27 15.16 12.39 0.42
C GLY A 27 13.71 12.37 -0.09
N PHE A 28 12.79 13.08 0.56
CA PHE A 28 11.41 13.24 0.08
C PHE A 28 11.34 13.64 -1.41
N LYS A 29 12.16 14.62 -1.82
CA LYS A 29 12.22 15.12 -3.20
C LYS A 29 12.96 14.22 -4.19
N ASP A 30 13.69 13.21 -3.71
CA ASP A 30 14.45 12.30 -4.57
C ASP A 30 13.53 11.25 -5.22
N PHE A 31 12.32 11.09 -4.68
CA PHE A 31 11.33 10.13 -5.14
C PHE A 31 10.11 10.83 -5.71
N GLN A 32 9.66 10.39 -6.88
CA GLN A 32 8.30 10.66 -7.33
C GLN A 32 7.34 9.81 -6.51
N ILE A 33 6.32 10.45 -5.94
CA ILE A 33 5.27 9.81 -5.14
C ILE A 33 4.00 9.82 -5.99
N ILE A 34 3.34 8.67 -6.09
CA ILE A 34 2.06 8.51 -6.79
C ILE A 34 1.03 8.11 -5.74
N VAL A 35 0.12 9.02 -5.42
CA VAL A 35 -0.98 8.77 -4.50
C VAL A 35 -2.20 8.38 -5.30
N ILE A 36 -2.68 7.16 -5.13
CA ILE A 36 -3.86 6.64 -5.82
C ILE A 36 -5.00 6.55 -4.81
N ILE A 37 -6.08 7.28 -5.09
CA ILE A 37 -7.22 7.44 -4.16
C ILE A 37 -8.49 6.89 -4.81
N GLY A 38 -8.96 5.76 -4.28
CA GLY A 38 -10.21 5.12 -4.72
C GLY A 38 -11.47 5.72 -4.11
N GLY A 39 -12.62 5.37 -4.68
CA GLY A 39 -13.95 5.71 -4.17
C GLY A 39 -14.55 7.01 -4.70
N TYR A 40 -13.96 7.64 -5.71
CA TYR A 40 -14.57 8.79 -6.39
C TYR A 40 -15.48 8.31 -7.52
N TYR A 41 -16.69 7.84 -7.21
CA TYR A 41 -17.56 7.23 -8.22
C TYR A 41 -18.21 8.24 -9.20
N ASP A 42 -18.22 9.53 -8.86
CA ASP A 42 -18.86 10.59 -9.66
C ASP A 42 -17.93 11.27 -10.69
N ILE A 43 -16.67 10.82 -10.81
CA ILE A 43 -15.69 11.35 -11.77
C ILE A 43 -15.52 10.40 -12.97
N PRO A 44 -14.87 10.85 -14.07
CA PRO A 44 -14.35 9.94 -15.08
C PRO A 44 -13.45 8.85 -14.48
N LYS A 45 -13.03 7.88 -15.30
CA LYS A 45 -12.22 6.74 -14.84
C LYS A 45 -11.04 7.15 -13.94
N TYR A 46 -10.36 8.24 -14.31
CA TYR A 46 -9.32 8.86 -13.50
C TYR A 46 -9.35 10.39 -13.62
N GLU A 47 -9.00 11.06 -12.52
CA GLU A 47 -8.57 12.46 -12.51
C GLU A 47 -7.15 12.53 -11.98
N ILE A 48 -6.25 13.17 -12.75
CA ILE A 48 -4.82 13.26 -12.43
C ILE A 48 -4.47 14.71 -12.15
N SER A 49 -3.79 14.95 -11.03
CA SER A 49 -3.23 16.25 -10.65
C SER A 49 -1.83 16.09 -10.08
N ASN A 50 -1.05 17.17 -10.04
CA ASN A 50 0.31 17.15 -9.52
C ASN A 50 0.49 18.28 -8.49
N ASP A 51 1.25 17.98 -7.44
CA ASP A 51 1.74 18.93 -6.45
C ASP A 51 3.21 18.59 -6.16
N ASP A 52 4.12 19.38 -6.74
CA ASP A 52 5.56 19.19 -6.61
C ASP A 52 6.01 17.78 -7.07
N ASN A 53 6.60 16.96 -6.20
CA ASN A 53 7.02 15.59 -6.49
C ASN A 53 5.91 14.54 -6.27
N ILE A 54 4.68 14.97 -5.97
CA ILE A 54 3.52 14.10 -5.76
C ILE A 54 2.57 14.20 -6.95
N MET A 55 2.26 13.05 -7.56
CA MET A 55 1.16 12.88 -8.49
C MET A 55 -0.03 12.27 -7.74
N TYR A 56 -1.19 12.91 -7.83
CA TYR A 56 -2.44 12.41 -7.30
C TYR A 56 -3.30 11.84 -8.43
N ILE A 57 -3.77 10.61 -8.26
CA ILE A 57 -4.67 9.92 -9.17
C ILE A 57 -5.93 9.54 -8.39
N LYS A 58 -7.02 10.27 -8.60
CA LYS A 58 -8.34 9.86 -8.10
C LYS A 58 -8.93 8.88 -9.09
N CYS A 59 -9.55 7.81 -8.61
CA CYS A 59 -10.16 6.80 -9.45
C CYS A 59 -11.58 6.43 -9.00
N ASN A 60 -12.40 6.04 -9.97
CA ASN A 60 -13.80 5.67 -9.76
C ASN A 60 -14.01 4.20 -9.38
N HIS A 61 -13.05 3.62 -8.68
CA HIS A 61 -13.10 2.25 -8.19
C HIS A 61 -12.46 2.13 -6.82
N ASN A 62 -12.75 1.03 -6.12
CA ASN A 62 -12.14 0.70 -4.84
C ASN A 62 -11.98 -0.82 -4.70
N SER A 63 -10.78 -1.27 -4.35
CA SER A 63 -10.43 -2.67 -4.16
C SER A 63 -9.54 -2.89 -2.94
N ILE A 64 -9.76 -2.09 -1.89
CA ILE A 64 -9.02 -2.14 -0.61
C ILE A 64 -7.51 -2.06 -0.85
N ASP A 65 -6.81 -3.19 -0.79
CA ASP A 65 -5.35 -3.29 -0.88
C ASP A 65 -4.86 -3.30 -2.35
N PHE A 66 -5.76 -3.37 -3.35
CA PHE A 66 -5.41 -3.47 -4.78
C PHE A 66 -5.70 -2.22 -5.61
N THR A 67 -6.37 -1.18 -5.07
CA THR A 67 -6.79 0.00 -5.85
C THR A 67 -5.62 0.63 -6.62
N GLY A 68 -4.46 0.77 -5.98
CA GLY A 68 -3.26 1.31 -6.60
C GLY A 68 -2.67 0.39 -7.66
N LEU A 69 -2.55 -0.92 -7.39
CA LEU A 69 -2.02 -1.89 -8.36
C LEU A 69 -2.91 -2.02 -9.61
N ILE A 70 -4.23 -2.05 -9.43
CA ILE A 70 -5.22 -2.02 -10.52
C ILE A 70 -5.03 -0.77 -11.39
N THR A 71 -4.89 0.38 -10.75
CA THR A 71 -4.69 1.65 -11.45
C THR A 71 -3.38 1.68 -12.24
N LEU A 72 -2.27 1.16 -11.69
CA LEU A 72 -1.01 1.00 -12.43
C LEU A 72 -1.13 0.04 -13.62
N ALA A 73 -1.86 -1.07 -13.47
CA ALA A 73 -2.08 -2.05 -14.54
C ALA A 73 -2.93 -1.48 -15.70
N GLU A 74 -3.77 -0.49 -15.40
CA GLU A 74 -4.62 0.19 -16.37
C GLU A 74 -3.91 1.39 -17.05
N LEU A 75 -3.06 2.13 -16.32
CA LEU A 75 -2.41 3.36 -16.82
C LEU A 75 -1.00 3.17 -17.36
N ASN A 76 -0.20 2.24 -16.81
CA ASN A 76 1.24 2.18 -17.05
C ASN A 76 1.68 0.91 -17.79
N TYR A 77 0.79 0.36 -18.61
CA TYR A 77 0.98 -0.95 -19.26
C TYR A 77 2.23 -1.04 -20.14
N GLU A 78 2.70 0.07 -20.72
CA GLU A 78 3.77 0.06 -21.71
C GLU A 78 5.19 0.13 -21.12
N ASN A 79 5.37 0.72 -19.93
CA ASN A 79 6.70 0.94 -19.37
C ASN A 79 7.13 -0.20 -18.43
N ILE A 80 7.47 -1.34 -19.03
CA ILE A 80 7.76 -2.61 -18.33
C ILE A 80 8.99 -2.55 -17.40
N ASP A 81 9.87 -1.58 -17.56
CA ASP A 81 11.11 -1.47 -16.76
C ASP A 81 10.94 -0.63 -15.48
N ASP A 82 9.73 -0.10 -15.25
CA ASP A 82 9.42 0.65 -14.04
C ASP A 82 9.35 -0.25 -12.79
N TYR A 83 9.78 0.31 -11.65
CA TYR A 83 9.65 -0.29 -10.33
C TYR A 83 8.96 0.67 -9.37
N PHE A 84 8.11 0.10 -8.52
CA PHE A 84 7.31 0.81 -7.53
C PHE A 84 7.50 0.19 -6.16
N PHE A 85 7.72 1.03 -5.15
CA PHE A 85 7.50 0.65 -3.78
C PHE A 85 6.04 0.96 -3.41
N TYR A 86 5.24 -0.07 -3.27
CA TYR A 86 3.81 -0.02 -2.97
C TYR A 86 3.59 -0.08 -1.46
N MET A 87 2.85 0.91 -0.95
CA MET A 87 2.47 1.01 0.46
C MET A 87 1.06 1.58 0.61
N HIS A 88 0.51 1.50 1.81
CA HIS A 88 -0.82 2.04 2.10
C HIS A 88 -0.71 3.40 2.80
N ASP A 89 -1.79 4.17 2.74
CA ASP A 89 -1.94 5.45 3.44
C ASP A 89 -1.87 5.35 4.98
N THR A 90 -2.18 4.20 5.57
CA THR A 90 -2.05 3.98 7.03
C THR A 90 -0.62 3.67 7.48
N CYS A 91 0.38 4.16 6.76
CA CYS A 91 1.77 4.06 7.15
C CYS A 91 2.30 5.37 7.75
N ARG A 92 3.46 5.30 8.36
CA ARG A 92 4.32 6.43 8.75
C ARG A 92 5.76 6.03 8.45
N ILE A 93 6.60 6.95 8.02
CA ILE A 93 8.02 6.65 7.79
C ILE A 93 8.90 7.21 8.91
N GLY A 94 10.07 6.60 9.12
CA GLY A 94 11.15 7.08 9.96
C GLY A 94 12.27 7.75 9.16
N PRO A 95 13.29 8.30 9.85
CA PRO A 95 14.35 9.11 9.24
C PRO A 95 15.21 8.36 8.20
N GLU A 96 15.37 7.05 8.33
CA GLU A 96 16.21 6.23 7.45
C GLU A 96 15.45 5.62 6.26
N PHE A 97 14.14 5.88 6.15
CA PHE A 97 13.29 5.25 5.14
C PHE A 97 13.81 5.46 3.72
N TYR A 98 14.15 6.69 3.35
CA TYR A 98 14.64 6.98 2.00
C TYR A 98 16.00 6.35 1.73
N ASN A 99 16.89 6.30 2.72
CA ASN A 99 18.19 5.67 2.59
C ASN A 99 18.03 4.16 2.35
N LYS A 100 17.26 3.49 3.22
CA LYS A 100 16.94 2.07 3.11
C LYS A 100 16.25 1.73 1.80
N LEU A 101 15.34 2.59 1.33
CA LEU A 101 14.64 2.41 0.06
C LEU A 101 15.60 2.48 -1.14
N ARG A 102 16.62 3.36 -1.12
CA ARG A 102 17.66 3.43 -2.17
C ARG A 102 18.58 2.21 -2.17
N GLU A 103 18.79 1.59 -1.01
CA GLU A 103 19.64 0.41 -0.85
C GLU A 103 18.98 -0.89 -1.34
N ILE A 104 17.67 -0.88 -1.65
CA ILE A 104 17.00 -2.07 -2.18
C ILE A 104 17.59 -2.44 -3.53
N ASN A 105 18.24 -3.61 -3.59
CA ASN A 105 18.72 -4.16 -4.83
C ASN A 105 17.55 -4.77 -5.63
N ILE A 106 17.19 -4.10 -6.72
CA ILE A 106 16.15 -4.55 -7.65
C ILE A 106 16.68 -5.41 -8.81
N SER A 107 17.99 -5.71 -8.84
CA SER A 107 18.57 -6.56 -9.89
C SER A 107 17.96 -7.96 -9.82
N ASN A 108 17.49 -8.48 -10.95
CA ASN A 108 16.97 -9.84 -11.11
C ASN A 108 15.72 -10.19 -10.26
N ILE A 109 14.94 -9.19 -9.85
CA ILE A 109 13.66 -9.42 -9.15
C ILE A 109 12.51 -8.77 -9.89
N THR A 110 11.31 -9.35 -9.78
CA THR A 110 10.08 -8.68 -10.20
C THR A 110 9.19 -8.23 -9.05
N THR A 111 9.41 -8.79 -7.84
CA THR A 111 8.76 -8.36 -6.60
C THR A 111 9.67 -8.49 -5.38
N MET A 112 9.36 -7.72 -4.33
CA MET A 112 9.94 -7.92 -3.00
C MET A 112 8.95 -7.52 -1.90
N ARG A 113 8.50 -8.45 -1.06
CA ARG A 113 7.52 -8.17 0.01
C ARG A 113 8.19 -7.59 1.26
N ILE A 114 7.46 -6.74 2.01
CA ILE A 114 8.00 -6.12 3.23
C ILE A 114 8.09 -7.07 4.44
N HIS A 115 7.37 -8.19 4.41
CA HIS A 115 7.30 -9.15 5.51
C HIS A 115 6.90 -10.53 4.97
N LYS A 116 7.46 -11.60 5.56
CA LYS A 116 7.30 -12.97 5.03
C LYS A 116 5.86 -13.51 5.10
N ASN A 117 5.12 -13.15 6.15
CA ASN A 117 3.85 -13.81 6.50
C ASN A 117 2.61 -12.91 6.42
N SER A 118 2.78 -11.59 6.30
CA SER A 118 1.69 -10.63 6.18
C SER A 118 2.28 -9.33 5.68
N SER A 119 2.52 -9.26 4.38
CA SER A 119 3.00 -8.03 3.77
C SER A 119 1.86 -7.03 3.53
N MET A 120 0.61 -7.48 3.64
CA MET A 120 -0.59 -6.71 3.27
C MET A 120 -0.48 -6.20 1.82
N ASN A 121 0.08 -7.01 0.92
CA ASN A 121 0.45 -6.64 -0.45
C ASN A 121 1.46 -5.47 -0.57
N MET A 122 2.10 -5.02 0.51
CA MET A 122 3.10 -3.95 0.45
C MET A 122 4.48 -4.50 0.09
N GLY A 123 5.23 -3.73 -0.69
CA GLY A 123 6.56 -4.10 -1.14
C GLY A 123 6.93 -3.51 -2.49
N VAL A 124 8.00 -4.02 -3.08
CA VAL A 124 8.45 -3.64 -4.41
C VAL A 124 7.70 -4.46 -5.47
N TYR A 125 7.24 -3.79 -6.51
CA TYR A 125 6.64 -4.38 -7.70
C TYR A 125 7.29 -3.79 -8.95
N SER A 126 7.71 -4.65 -9.87
CA SER A 126 8.02 -4.25 -11.24
C SER A 126 6.72 -4.06 -12.05
N GLN A 127 6.74 -3.21 -13.07
CA GLN A 127 5.59 -3.14 -14.00
C GLN A 127 5.37 -4.48 -14.72
N LYS A 128 6.43 -5.26 -14.99
CA LYS A 128 6.34 -6.62 -15.56
C LYS A 128 5.41 -7.53 -14.75
N ILE A 129 5.56 -7.57 -13.42
CA ILE A 129 4.71 -8.43 -12.59
C ILE A 129 3.27 -7.91 -12.52
N ILE A 130 3.09 -6.59 -12.43
CA ILE A 130 1.76 -5.98 -12.41
C ILE A 130 1.00 -6.33 -13.70
N ASN A 131 1.68 -6.24 -14.85
CA ASN A 131 1.11 -6.62 -16.15
C ASN A 131 0.81 -8.12 -16.23
N ARG A 132 1.70 -8.98 -15.72
CA ARG A 132 1.50 -10.44 -15.69
C ARG A 132 0.26 -10.84 -14.87
N PHE A 133 0.00 -10.16 -13.76
CA PHE A 133 -1.14 -10.42 -12.89
C PHE A 133 -2.35 -9.50 -13.17
N LYS A 134 -2.39 -8.86 -14.35
CA LYS A 134 -3.45 -7.91 -14.69
C LYS A 134 -4.85 -8.52 -14.64
N GLU A 135 -5.04 -9.74 -15.15
CA GLU A 135 -6.33 -10.42 -15.12
C GLU A 135 -6.82 -10.61 -13.68
N PHE A 136 -5.98 -11.16 -12.81
CA PHE A 136 -6.26 -11.28 -11.36
C PHE A 136 -6.61 -9.92 -10.73
N LEU A 137 -5.86 -8.86 -11.05
CA LEU A 137 -6.13 -7.52 -10.54
C LEU A 137 -7.50 -7.00 -11.01
N MET A 138 -7.85 -7.21 -12.29
CA MET A 138 -9.14 -6.77 -12.84
C MET A 138 -10.31 -7.56 -12.26
N ASP A 139 -10.14 -8.87 -12.03
CA ASP A 139 -11.16 -9.72 -11.39
C ASP A 139 -11.45 -9.30 -9.95
N ASN A 140 -10.52 -8.59 -9.31
CA ASN A 140 -10.68 -8.05 -7.96
C ASN A 140 -11.11 -6.58 -7.93
N LYS A 141 -11.43 -5.97 -9.07
CA LYS A 141 -11.86 -4.58 -9.16
C LYS A 141 -13.28 -4.39 -8.61
N ASN A 142 -13.47 -3.40 -7.74
CA ASN A 142 -14.77 -3.09 -7.10
C ASN A 142 -15.39 -4.25 -6.30
N ASN A 143 -14.57 -5.12 -5.73
CA ASN A 143 -15.07 -6.11 -4.78
C ASN A 143 -15.69 -5.40 -3.57
N GLU A 144 -16.97 -5.68 -3.30
CA GLU A 144 -17.68 -5.12 -2.16
C GLU A 144 -16.91 -5.39 -0.86
N GLU A 145 -16.82 -4.38 0.01
CA GLU A 145 -16.11 -4.43 1.30
C GLU A 145 -16.57 -5.63 2.16
N SER A 146 -17.86 -5.96 2.07
CA SER A 146 -18.49 -7.16 2.66
C SER A 146 -17.86 -8.46 2.18
N ARG A 147 -17.63 -8.60 0.86
CA ARG A 147 -16.98 -9.78 0.25
C ARG A 147 -15.50 -9.85 0.60
N CYS A 148 -14.81 -8.71 0.74
CA CYS A 148 -13.41 -8.69 1.16
C CYS A 148 -13.23 -9.12 2.62
N MET A 149 -14.09 -8.68 3.54
CA MET A 149 -14.10 -9.17 4.93
C MET A 149 -14.49 -10.64 5.00
N GLU A 150 -15.40 -11.09 4.12
CA GLU A 150 -15.74 -12.50 3.95
C GLU A 150 -14.56 -13.34 3.39
N TYR A 151 -13.79 -12.82 2.43
CA TYR A 151 -12.59 -13.50 1.92
C TYR A 151 -11.48 -13.56 2.97
N LYS A 152 -11.30 -12.47 3.73
CA LYS A 152 -10.39 -12.43 4.88
C LYS A 152 -10.81 -13.42 5.98
N SER A 153 -12.11 -13.56 6.25
CA SER A 153 -12.62 -14.49 7.28
C SER A 153 -12.67 -15.96 6.84
N LYS A 154 -12.84 -16.22 5.53
CA LYS A 154 -12.80 -17.57 4.94
C LYS A 154 -11.38 -18.08 4.66
N GLY A 155 -10.34 -17.29 4.97
CA GLY A 155 -8.95 -17.65 4.68
C GLY A 155 -8.69 -17.89 3.19
N ILE A 156 -9.52 -17.33 2.30
CA ILE A 156 -9.28 -17.35 0.86
C ILE A 156 -8.13 -16.37 0.63
N GLY A 157 -6.92 -16.94 0.65
CA GLY A 157 -5.62 -16.26 0.72
C GLY A 157 -5.27 -15.45 -0.52
N ASN A 158 -6.00 -14.34 -0.74
CA ASN A 158 -5.65 -13.35 -1.75
C ASN A 158 -4.60 -12.35 -1.22
N GLU A 159 -4.36 -12.28 0.10
CA GLU A 159 -3.24 -11.52 0.65
C GLU A 159 -1.93 -12.12 0.16
N ASP A 160 -1.05 -11.26 -0.37
CA ASP A 160 0.25 -11.62 -0.92
C ASP A 160 0.19 -12.56 -2.13
N PHE A 161 -0.97 -12.71 -2.80
CA PHE A 161 -1.14 -13.61 -3.95
C PHE A 161 -0.07 -13.40 -5.03
N ILE A 162 0.20 -12.14 -5.40
CA ILE A 162 1.22 -11.81 -6.40
C ILE A 162 2.61 -12.24 -5.92
N PHE A 163 2.95 -11.96 -4.66
CA PHE A 163 4.23 -12.39 -4.08
C PHE A 163 4.36 -13.91 -4.05
N LEU A 164 3.33 -14.63 -3.61
CA LEU A 164 3.33 -16.09 -3.52
C LEU A 164 3.43 -16.78 -4.88
N ASN A 165 3.01 -16.12 -5.96
CA ASN A 165 3.03 -16.64 -7.32
C ASN A 165 4.13 -16.02 -8.21
N ASP A 166 5.01 -15.19 -7.65
CA ASP A 166 6.22 -14.72 -8.29
C ASP A 166 7.43 -15.56 -7.83
N PRO A 167 8.01 -16.42 -8.69
CA PRO A 167 9.14 -17.26 -8.31
C PRO A 167 10.42 -16.46 -8.01
N THR A 168 10.45 -15.17 -8.36
CA THR A 168 11.58 -14.27 -8.08
C THR A 168 11.34 -13.40 -6.85
N THR A 169 10.25 -13.62 -6.10
CA THR A 169 9.97 -12.82 -4.90
C THR A 169 11.04 -13.03 -3.84
N PHE A 170 11.48 -11.92 -3.23
CA PHE A 170 12.25 -11.94 -1.99
C PHE A 170 11.50 -11.22 -0.88
N THR A 171 11.92 -11.38 0.37
CA THR A 171 11.47 -10.58 1.50
C THR A 171 12.55 -9.56 1.83
N ILE A 172 12.17 -8.29 1.99
CA ILE A 172 13.12 -7.23 2.37
C ILE A 172 13.77 -7.59 3.71
N GLY A 173 15.10 -7.74 3.70
CA GLY A 173 15.89 -8.08 4.89
C GLY A 173 15.64 -9.47 5.48
N ASP A 174 14.96 -10.37 4.75
CA ASP A 174 14.50 -11.68 5.25
C ASP A 174 13.74 -11.60 6.59
N TRP A 175 13.02 -10.49 6.79
CA TRP A 175 12.35 -10.19 8.05
C TRP A 175 11.08 -11.02 8.26
N ASN A 176 11.00 -11.65 9.43
CA ASN A 176 9.84 -12.41 9.90
C ASN A 176 9.41 -12.06 11.34
N GLY A 177 10.04 -11.04 11.94
CA GLY A 177 9.74 -10.63 13.31
C GLY A 177 8.53 -9.71 13.39
N TRP A 178 8.00 -9.57 14.60
CA TRP A 178 6.83 -8.75 14.86
C TRP A 178 7.16 -7.76 15.98
N ILE A 179 7.32 -6.48 15.62
CA ILE A 179 7.57 -5.38 16.56
C ILE A 179 6.33 -4.50 16.50
N HIS A 180 5.55 -4.44 17.58
CA HIS A 180 4.33 -3.62 17.61
C HIS A 180 4.12 -2.90 18.93
N SER A 181 3.34 -1.83 18.89
CA SER A 181 2.84 -1.15 20.09
C SER A 181 1.68 -1.90 20.73
N GLU A 182 1.33 -1.50 21.95
CA GLU A 182 -0.01 -1.75 22.50
C GLU A 182 -1.08 -1.00 21.67
N PRO A 183 -2.34 -1.46 21.69
CA PRO A 183 -3.44 -0.77 21.04
C PRO A 183 -3.63 0.66 21.57
N MET A 184 -3.76 1.62 20.66
CA MET A 184 -4.06 3.02 20.99
C MET A 184 -4.98 3.66 19.95
N ASP A 185 -5.76 4.68 20.34
CA ASP A 185 -6.54 5.49 19.40
C ASP A 185 -5.63 6.48 18.65
N TYR A 186 -4.83 5.94 17.74
CA TYR A 186 -3.75 6.66 17.06
C TYR A 186 -4.23 7.91 16.33
N TYR A 187 -5.42 7.85 15.72
CA TYR A 187 -5.98 8.94 14.93
C TYR A 187 -7.02 9.76 15.68
N GLN A 188 -7.28 9.48 16.96
CA GLN A 188 -8.34 10.13 17.74
C GLN A 188 -9.71 10.02 17.04
N THR A 189 -10.05 8.80 16.62
CA THR A 189 -11.33 8.47 15.95
C THR A 189 -12.17 7.49 16.76
N GLY A 190 -11.75 7.13 17.98
CA GLY A 190 -12.35 6.09 18.80
C GLY A 190 -12.01 4.67 18.34
N THR A 191 -11.15 4.49 17.32
CA THR A 191 -10.79 3.16 16.83
C THR A 191 -9.38 2.79 17.23
N MET A 192 -9.26 1.72 18.02
CA MET A 192 -7.96 1.22 18.46
C MET A 192 -7.12 0.69 17.30
N ARG A 193 -5.83 1.00 17.35
CA ARG A 193 -4.82 0.63 16.36
C ARG A 193 -3.56 0.10 17.03
N ILE A 194 -2.96 -0.93 16.44
CA ILE A 194 -1.56 -1.30 16.71
C ILE A 194 -0.66 -0.62 15.69
N VAL A 195 0.53 -0.22 16.12
CA VAL A 195 1.58 0.29 15.24
C VAL A 195 2.64 -0.79 15.08
N GLU A 196 2.75 -1.37 13.90
CA GLU A 196 3.74 -2.39 13.54
C GLU A 196 4.97 -1.74 12.89
N TYR A 197 6.18 -2.07 13.33
CA TYR A 197 7.44 -1.51 12.83
C TYR A 197 8.19 -2.48 11.92
N HIS A 198 8.58 -2.01 10.74
CA HIS A 198 9.38 -2.71 9.73
C HIS A 198 10.80 -2.13 9.70
N PRO A 199 11.76 -2.71 10.44
CA PRO A 199 13.08 -2.12 10.65
C PRO A 199 13.95 -2.02 9.39
N PHE A 200 13.74 -2.90 8.40
CA PHE A 200 14.50 -2.87 7.15
C PHE A 200 14.08 -1.78 6.18
N LEU A 201 12.93 -1.16 6.43
CA LEU A 201 12.46 0.01 5.70
C LEU A 201 12.42 1.26 6.58
N ASP A 202 12.58 1.15 7.90
CA ASP A 202 12.26 2.23 8.83
C ASP A 202 10.85 2.80 8.58
N MET A 203 9.88 1.88 8.55
CA MET A 203 8.48 2.17 8.23
C MET A 203 7.58 1.59 9.31
N TYR A 204 6.51 2.30 9.63
CA TYR A 204 5.49 1.90 10.58
C TYR A 204 4.17 1.71 9.85
N LYS A 205 3.46 0.62 10.14
CA LYS A 205 2.12 0.34 9.64
C LYS A 205 1.12 0.44 10.80
N ILE A 206 0.15 1.33 10.67
CA ILE A 206 -0.93 1.52 11.64
C ILE A 206 -2.10 0.62 11.20
N LYS A 207 -2.47 -0.35 12.03
CA LYS A 207 -3.46 -1.41 11.72
C LYS A 207 -4.62 -1.39 12.70
N ALA A 208 -5.83 -1.62 12.20
CA ALA A 208 -6.98 -1.90 13.06
C ALA A 208 -6.74 -3.16 13.89
N THR A 209 -7.02 -3.09 15.20
CA THR A 209 -7.14 -4.30 16.01
C THR A 209 -8.47 -4.97 15.71
N VAL A 210 -8.44 -6.20 15.19
CA VAL A 210 -9.64 -6.96 14.82
C VAL A 210 -10.37 -7.54 16.06
N ASN A 211 -9.82 -7.36 17.27
CA ASN A 211 -10.33 -7.92 18.53
C ASN A 211 -10.93 -6.91 19.52
N CYS A 212 -11.33 -5.73 19.05
CA CYS A 212 -12.20 -4.87 19.86
C CYS A 212 -13.54 -4.79 19.13
N ASP A 213 -14.57 -5.33 19.77
CA ASP A 213 -15.94 -5.37 19.29
C ASP A 213 -16.30 -4.10 18.52
N PHE A 214 -16.77 -4.31 17.29
CA PHE A 214 -17.31 -3.26 16.45
C PHE A 214 -18.44 -2.54 17.20
N VAL A 215 -18.13 -1.41 17.82
CA VAL A 215 -19.12 -0.36 18.00
C VAL A 215 -19.07 0.43 16.70
N THR A 216 -19.94 0.04 15.77
CA THR A 216 -20.35 0.91 14.66
C THR A 216 -20.82 2.23 15.25
N LEU A 217 -20.01 3.28 15.08
CA LEU A 217 -20.52 4.64 15.17
C LEU A 217 -21.07 4.97 13.80
N ASP A 218 -22.35 4.68 13.63
CA ASP A 218 -23.20 5.40 12.68
C ASP A 218 -23.05 6.90 12.95
N ASN A 219 -22.65 7.64 11.92
CA ASN A 219 -22.89 9.08 11.79
C ASN A 219 -23.49 9.32 10.41
#